data_AF-A0A1M6EW09-F1
#
_entry.id   AF-A0A1M6EW09-F1
#
_cell.length_a   1.000
_cell.length_b   1.000
_cell.length_c   1.000
_cell.angle_alpha   90.00
_cell.angle_beta   90.00
_cell.angle_gamma   90.00
#
_symmetry.space_group_name_H-M   'P 1'
#
loop_
_entity.id
_entity.type
_entity.pdbx_description
1 polymer ?
#
loop_
_entity_poly.entity_id
_entity_poly.type
_entity_poly.pdbx_seq_one_letter_code
_entity_poly.pdbx_strand_id
1 'polypeptide(L)'
;MNNTPDTTSITLESIAQRKQEVRKKLHLQKQIMTDTARDLFAPLAPAADKGNAIMRAFNTGMAVFDGVMLGLRMMKRVRRMFSSKK
;
A
#
# COMPACT_ATOMS: atom_id res chain seq x y z
N MET A 1 -25.30 19.92 55.34
CA MET A 1 -24.36 20.76 54.56
C MET A 1 -24.56 20.48 53.07
N ASN A 2 -24.77 21.51 52.29
CA ASN A 2 -25.08 21.46 50.85
C ASN A 2 -23.76 21.42 50.05
N ASN A 3 -23.46 20.30 49.39
CA ASN A 3 -22.25 20.15 48.56
C ASN A 3 -22.48 20.82 47.19
N THR A 4 -22.03 22.06 47.06
CA THR A 4 -22.02 22.80 45.81
C THR A 4 -20.77 22.40 45.02
N PRO A 5 -20.86 22.00 43.74
CA PRO A 5 -19.67 21.77 42.93
C PRO A 5 -18.97 23.10 42.69
N ASP A 6 -17.66 23.14 42.95
CA ASP A 6 -16.79 24.29 42.72
C ASP A 6 -16.99 24.84 41.30
N THR A 7 -17.77 25.90 41.21
CA THR A 7 -18.05 26.61 39.95
C THR A 7 -16.86 27.53 39.68
N THR A 8 -15.72 26.94 39.38
CA THR A 8 -14.65 27.65 38.68
C THR A 8 -15.20 27.97 37.30
N SER A 9 -15.31 29.25 36.95
CA SER A 9 -15.86 29.73 35.68
C SER A 9 -15.19 29.03 34.50
N ILE A 10 -15.84 27.99 33.96
CA ILE A 10 -15.38 27.25 32.79
C ILE A 10 -15.39 28.24 31.62
N THR A 11 -14.22 28.81 31.36
CA THR A 11 -14.01 29.79 30.29
C THR A 11 -13.86 29.01 28.99
N LEU A 12 -14.32 29.58 27.86
CA LEU A 12 -14.23 28.93 26.54
C LEU A 12 -12.79 28.47 26.21
N GLU A 13 -11.79 29.19 26.70
CA GLU A 13 -10.39 28.87 26.56
C GLU A 13 -10.00 27.55 27.25
N SER A 14 -10.44 27.30 28.48
CA SER A 14 -10.09 26.07 29.21
C SER A 14 -10.74 24.83 28.60
N ILE A 15 -11.94 24.98 28.02
CA ILE A 15 -12.57 23.93 27.21
C ILE A 15 -11.76 23.65 25.95
N ALA A 16 -11.31 24.70 25.24
CA ALA A 16 -10.53 24.55 24.02
C ALA A 16 -9.20 23.82 24.28
N GLN A 17 -8.50 24.20 25.35
CA GLN A 17 -7.26 23.55 25.78
C GLN A 17 -7.49 22.07 26.12
N ARG A 18 -8.48 21.77 26.97
CA ARG A 18 -8.81 20.39 27.37
C ARG A 18 -9.23 19.53 26.18
N LYS A 19 -9.97 20.09 25.23
CA LYS A 19 -10.36 19.41 23.98
C LYS A 19 -9.14 19.11 23.11
N GLN A 20 -8.18 20.02 23.05
CA GLN A 20 -6.94 19.81 22.29
C GLN A 20 -6.08 18.70 22.92
N GLU A 21 -5.97 18.66 24.23
CA GLU A 21 -5.25 17.59 24.95
C GLU A 21 -5.89 16.21 24.73
N VAL A 22 -7.21 16.11 24.87
CA VAL A 22 -7.94 14.85 24.63
C VAL A 22 -7.79 14.41 23.17
N ARG A 23 -7.83 15.33 22.21
CA ARG A 23 -7.58 15.03 20.80
C ARG A 23 -6.18 14.48 20.56
N LYS A 24 -5.14 15.06 21.18
CA LYS A 24 -3.76 14.54 21.08
C LYS A 24 -3.67 13.11 21.62
N LYS A 25 -4.27 12.84 22.78
CA LYS A 25 -4.31 11.50 23.38
C LYS A 25 -5.02 10.48 22.49
N LEU A 26 -6.15 10.86 21.89
CA LEU A 26 -6.86 10.02 20.91
C LEU A 26 -6.04 9.74 19.66
N HIS A 27 -5.28 10.72 19.17
CA HIS A 27 -4.45 10.53 17.99
C HIS A 27 -3.32 9.53 18.26
N LEU A 28 -2.65 9.67 19.40
CA LEU A 28 -1.63 8.71 19.85
C LEU A 28 -2.22 7.32 20.02
N GLN A 29 -3.36 7.18 20.70
CA GLN A 29 -4.03 5.88 20.85
C GLN A 29 -4.46 5.30 19.51
N LYS A 30 -4.97 6.12 18.59
CA LYS A 30 -5.36 5.66 17.24
C LYS A 30 -4.15 5.14 16.46
N GLN A 31 -3.00 5.77 16.56
CA GLN A 31 -1.77 5.27 15.94
C GLN A 31 -1.39 3.90 16.51
N ILE A 32 -1.34 3.78 17.84
CA ILE A 32 -1.03 2.52 18.52
C ILE A 32 -2.03 1.42 18.09
N MET A 33 -3.33 1.71 18.14
CA MET A 33 -4.37 0.76 17.72
C MET A 33 -4.24 0.35 16.25
N THR A 34 -3.87 1.29 15.38
CA THR A 34 -3.69 1.00 13.94
C THR A 34 -2.47 0.12 13.73
N ASP A 35 -1.38 0.35 14.47
CA ASP A 35 -0.16 -0.45 14.36
C ASP A 35 -0.35 -1.84 14.96
N THR A 36 -1.02 -1.96 16.12
CA THR A 36 -1.42 -3.26 16.68
C THR A 36 -2.39 -4.01 15.75
N ALA A 37 -3.38 -3.32 15.16
CA ALA A 37 -4.29 -3.95 14.21
C ALA A 37 -3.57 -4.37 12.93
N ARG A 38 -2.58 -3.60 12.46
CA ARG A 38 -1.71 -4.03 11.37
C ARG A 38 -0.87 -5.24 11.78
N ASP A 39 -0.33 -5.31 12.99
CA ASP A 39 0.45 -6.47 13.40
C ASP A 39 -0.42 -7.75 13.49
N LEU A 40 -1.64 -7.62 14.05
CA LEU A 40 -2.58 -8.73 14.23
C LEU A 40 -3.23 -9.20 12.93
N PHE A 41 -3.59 -8.26 12.05
CA PHE A 41 -4.40 -8.52 10.86
C PHE A 41 -3.69 -8.18 9.56
N ALA A 42 -2.42 -7.76 9.58
CA ALA A 42 -1.64 -7.81 8.36
C ALA A 42 -1.66 -9.27 7.90
N PRO A 43 -1.91 -9.51 6.61
CA PRO A 43 -1.65 -10.83 6.08
C PRO A 43 -0.18 -11.11 6.42
N LEU A 44 0.07 -12.19 7.18
CA LEU A 44 1.41 -12.79 7.24
C LEU A 44 1.85 -12.81 5.80
N ALA A 45 2.82 -11.96 5.44
CA ALA A 45 3.21 -11.85 4.06
C ALA A 45 3.51 -13.29 3.62
N PRO A 46 3.05 -13.74 2.43
CA PRO A 46 3.70 -14.89 1.83
C PRO A 46 5.19 -14.58 1.92
N ALA A 47 6.00 -15.51 2.41
CA ALA A 47 7.45 -15.38 2.55
C ALA A 47 8.13 -15.27 1.17
N ALA A 48 7.74 -14.24 0.42
CA ALA A 48 8.05 -13.92 -0.95
C ALA A 48 7.89 -12.39 -1.05
N ASP A 49 8.98 -11.72 -0.69
CA ASP A 49 9.18 -10.29 -0.76
C ASP A 49 8.47 -9.64 -1.93
N LYS A 50 7.78 -8.52 -1.71
CA LYS A 50 7.12 -7.74 -2.77
C LYS A 50 8.09 -7.42 -3.92
N GLY A 51 9.39 -7.30 -3.65
CA GLY A 51 10.45 -7.19 -4.66
C GLY A 51 10.61 -8.43 -5.55
N ASN A 52 10.50 -9.64 -5.00
CA ASN A 52 10.56 -10.89 -5.77
C ASN A 52 9.35 -11.08 -6.68
N ALA A 53 8.15 -10.66 -6.26
CA ALA A 53 6.96 -10.70 -7.11
C ALA A 53 7.07 -9.76 -8.32
N ILE A 54 7.57 -8.54 -8.10
CA ILE A 54 7.82 -7.55 -9.15
C ILE A 54 8.89 -8.06 -10.12
N MET A 55 10.02 -8.57 -9.62
CA MET A 55 11.09 -9.10 -10.46
C MET A 55 10.64 -10.30 -11.30
N ARG A 56 9.82 -11.20 -10.74
CA ARG A 56 9.22 -12.31 -11.48
C ARG A 56 8.28 -11.83 -12.59
N ALA A 57 7.46 -10.81 -12.33
CA ALA A 57 6.59 -10.21 -13.33
C ALA A 57 7.39 -9.60 -14.49
N PHE A 58 8.49 -8.89 -14.19
CA PHE A 58 9.39 -8.33 -15.20
C PHE A 58 10.10 -9.43 -16.02
N ASN A 59 10.69 -10.44 -15.36
CA ASN A 59 11.36 -11.53 -16.06
C ASN A 59 10.40 -12.36 -16.93
N THR A 60 9.17 -12.58 -16.45
CA THR A 60 8.12 -13.29 -17.21
C THR A 60 7.66 -12.46 -18.41
N GLY A 61 7.44 -11.15 -18.22
CA GLY A 61 7.07 -10.24 -19.30
C GLY A 61 8.13 -10.19 -20.40
N MET A 62 9.41 -10.18 -20.03
CA MET A 62 10.53 -10.15 -20.98
C MET A 62 10.65 -11.47 -21.76
N ALA A 63 10.48 -12.63 -21.11
CA ALA A 63 10.53 -13.93 -21.77
C ALA A 63 9.37 -14.12 -22.77
N VAL A 64 8.16 -13.69 -22.40
CA VAL A 64 6.99 -13.72 -23.30
C VAL A 64 7.21 -12.80 -24.51
N PHE A 65 7.73 -11.58 -24.27
CA PHE A 65 8.01 -10.62 -25.34
C PHE A 65 9.06 -11.14 -26.32
N ASP A 66 10.17 -11.69 -25.83
CA ASP A 66 11.24 -12.23 -26.68
C ASP A 66 10.77 -13.46 -27.48
N GLY A 67 10.00 -14.37 -26.85
CA GLY A 67 9.42 -15.53 -27.54
C GLY A 67 8.51 -15.15 -28.71
N VAL A 68 7.64 -14.14 -28.52
CA VAL A 68 6.75 -13.64 -29.59
C VAL A 68 7.56 -12.97 -30.70
N MET A 69 8.53 -12.12 -30.35
CA MET A 69 9.37 -11.44 -31.32
C MET A 69 10.23 -12.41 -32.14
N LEU A 70 10.77 -13.46 -31.53
CA LEU A 70 11.51 -14.52 -32.21
C LEU A 70 10.62 -15.25 -33.23
N GLY A 71 9.38 -15.60 -32.84
CA GLY A 71 8.40 -16.23 -33.73
C GLY A 71 8.06 -15.36 -34.94
N LEU A 72 7.78 -14.07 -34.72
CA LEU A 72 7.55 -13.09 -35.79
C LEU A 72 8.74 -12.94 -36.74
N ARG A 73 9.96 -12.97 -36.20
CA ARG A 73 11.20 -12.84 -36.98
C ARG A 73 11.42 -14.07 -37.87
N MET A 74 11.15 -15.26 -37.37
CA MET A 74 11.18 -16.51 -38.16
C MET A 74 10.13 -16.49 -39.27
N MET A 75 8.88 -16.15 -38.94
CA MET A 75 7.80 -16.05 -39.94
C MET A 75 8.13 -15.06 -41.06
N LYS A 76 8.69 -13.89 -40.73
CA LYS A 76 9.14 -12.90 -41.72
C LYS A 76 10.25 -13.46 -42.62
N ARG A 77 11.18 -14.26 -42.09
CA ARG A 77 12.27 -14.86 -42.87
C ARG A 77 11.75 -15.90 -43.84
N VAL A 78 10.87 -16.78 -43.38
CA VAL A 78 10.16 -17.78 -44.19
C VAL A 78 9.38 -17.09 -45.31
N ARG A 79 8.57 -16.08 -44.98
CA ARG A 79 7.81 -15.29 -45.97
C ARG A 79 8.70 -14.68 -47.05
N ARG A 80 9.85 -14.11 -46.69
CA ARG A 80 10.79 -13.52 -47.68
C ARG A 80 11.35 -14.56 -48.64
N MET A 81 11.74 -15.75 -48.14
CA MET A 81 12.27 -16.82 -48.98
C MET A 81 11.25 -17.31 -50.02
N PHE A 82 9.96 -17.34 -49.66
CA PHE A 82 8.89 -17.71 -50.60
C PHE A 82 8.39 -16.55 -51.47
N SER A 83 8.57 -15.30 -51.02
CA SER A 83 8.19 -14.10 -51.79
C SER A 83 9.24 -13.69 -52.83
N SER A 84 10.49 -14.11 -52.69
CA SER A 84 11.56 -13.88 -53.68
C SER A 84 11.58 -14.92 -54.81
N LYS A 85 10.63 -15.86 -54.83
CA LYS A 85 10.52 -16.92 -55.85
C LYS A 85 9.39 -16.70 -56.85
N LYS A 86 8.92 -15.46 -56.98
CA LYS A 86 7.87 -15.05 -57.93
C LYS A 86 8.39 -13.96 -58.85
#